data_AF-A0A529F8H5-F1
#
_entry.id   AF-A0A529F8H5-F1
#
_cell.length_a   1.000
_cell.length_b   1.000
_cell.length_c   1.000
_cell.angle_alpha   90.00
_cell.angle_beta   90.00
_cell.angle_gamma   90.00
#
_symmetry.space_group_name_H-M   'P 1'
#
loop_
_entity.id
_entity.type
_entity.pdbx_description
1 polymer ?
#
loop_
_entity_poly.entity_id
_entity_poly.type
_entity_poly.pdbx_seq_one_letter_code
_entity_poly.pdbx_strand_id
1 'polypeptide(L)'
;VADTGTGGMPGFEIPGMPGGNIGVLNINDMLSKAMGGRKTKSRKTTVRDSYALLVNDESDKLLDQDEVIRRALDATENDGIVFLDEIDKIAARSDISGG
;
A
#
# COMPACT_ATOMS: atom_id res chain seq x y z
N VAL A 1 -5.77 -29.76 -24.71
CA VAL A 1 -4.78 -29.47 -25.78
C VAL A 1 -3.84 -28.41 -25.24
N ALA A 2 -2.56 -28.75 -25.15
CA ALA A 2 -1.50 -27.88 -24.64
C ALA A 2 -1.13 -26.83 -25.68
N ASP A 3 -0.72 -25.64 -25.22
CA ASP A 3 0.29 -24.86 -25.93
C ASP A 3 1.13 -24.07 -24.92
N THR A 4 2.25 -24.67 -24.52
CA THR A 4 3.32 -24.05 -23.74
C THR A 4 4.31 -23.42 -24.70
N GLY A 5 4.07 -22.16 -25.06
CA GLY A 5 5.04 -21.33 -25.76
C GLY A 5 5.98 -20.63 -24.77
N THR A 6 7.12 -21.25 -24.46
CA THR A 6 8.25 -20.63 -23.77
C THR A 6 8.86 -19.52 -24.63
N GLY A 7 8.41 -18.28 -24.42
CA GLY A 7 9.04 -17.07 -24.96
C GLY A 7 10.13 -16.56 -24.02
N GLY A 8 11.26 -17.27 -23.98
CA GLY A 8 12.48 -16.75 -23.37
C GLY A 8 13.01 -15.59 -24.19
N MET A 9 13.09 -14.39 -23.61
CA MET A 9 13.73 -13.23 -24.24
C MET A 9 15.18 -13.59 -24.61
N PRO A 10 15.70 -13.19 -25.78
CA PRO A 10 17.07 -13.47 -26.16
C PRO A 10 18.01 -12.80 -25.15
N GLY A 11 18.82 -13.62 -24.46
CA GLY A 11 19.92 -13.13 -23.65
C GLY A 11 20.90 -12.38 -24.54
N PHE A 12 21.09 -11.08 -24.27
CA PHE A 12 22.11 -10.29 -24.93
C PHE A 12 23.47 -10.63 -24.30
N GLU A 13 24.15 -11.65 -24.83
CA GLU A 13 25.52 -11.99 -24.45
C GLU A 13 26.47 -10.96 -25.08
N ILE A 14 26.98 -10.01 -24.28
CA ILE A 14 28.11 -9.15 -24.67
C ILE A 14 29.40 -9.94 -24.43
N PRO A 15 30.15 -10.32 -25.48
CA PRO A 15 31.42 -11.00 -25.31
C PRO A 15 32.45 -10.02 -24.71
N GLY A 16 33.01 -10.34 -23.54
CA GLY A 16 34.23 -9.70 -23.04
C GLY A 16 34.16 -8.92 -21.72
N MET A 17 33.06 -8.93 -20.94
CA MET A 17 33.04 -8.26 -19.62
C MET A 17 32.82 -9.23 -18.45
N PRO A 18 33.84 -9.50 -17.61
CA PRO A 18 33.65 -10.13 -16.32
C PRO A 18 33.04 -9.12 -15.34
N GLY A 19 31.84 -9.42 -14.81
CA GLY A 19 31.22 -8.65 -13.70
C GLY A 19 29.90 -7.93 -14.00
N GLY A 20 29.33 -8.05 -15.19
CA GLY A 20 28.14 -7.29 -15.64
C GLY A 20 26.77 -7.72 -15.09
N ASN A 21 26.67 -8.63 -14.12
CA ASN A 21 25.39 -9.23 -13.71
C ASN A 21 24.61 -8.46 -12.62
N ILE A 22 25.21 -7.45 -11.98
CA ILE A 22 24.59 -6.75 -10.84
C ILE A 22 23.64 -5.62 -11.30
N GLY A 23 23.88 -5.01 -12.47
CA GLY A 23 23.05 -3.91 -12.98
C GLY A 23 21.72 -4.35 -13.63
N VAL A 24 21.68 -5.54 -14.22
CA VAL A 24 20.54 -6.03 -15.00
C VAL A 24 19.35 -6.43 -14.12
N LEU A 25 19.60 -6.95 -12.92
CA LEU A 25 18.55 -7.29 -11.95
C LEU A 25 17.80 -6.04 -11.48
N ASN A 26 18.51 -4.95 -11.20
CA ASN A 26 17.92 -3.70 -10.72
C ASN A 26 17.17 -2.95 -11.83
N ILE A 27 17.63 -3.04 -13.08
CA ILE A 27 16.95 -2.49 -14.26
C ILE A 27 15.63 -3.22 -14.51
N ASN A 28 15.58 -4.55 -14.34
CA ASN A 28 14.34 -5.31 -14.48
C ASN A 28 13.28 -4.90 -13.44
N ASP A 29 13.68 -4.65 -12.19
CA ASP A 29 12.77 -4.20 -11.14
C ASP A 29 12.32 -2.74 -11.31
N MET A 30 13.19 -1.86 -11.80
CA MET A 30 12.81 -0.49 -12.15
C MET A 30 11.91 -0.44 -13.39
N LEU A 31 12.18 -1.25 -14.41
CA LEU A 31 11.37 -1.34 -15.61
C LEU A 31 10.00 -1.97 -15.32
N SER A 32 9.93 -2.97 -14.44
CA SER A 32 8.66 -3.57 -14.01
C SER A 32 7.77 -2.60 -13.23
N LYS A 33 8.37 -1.71 -12.42
CA LYS A 33 7.66 -0.63 -11.74
C LYS A 33 7.22 0.47 -12.71
N ALA A 34 8.08 0.88 -13.64
CA ALA A 34 7.80 1.89 -14.65
C ALA A 34 6.72 1.46 -15.67
N MET A 35 6.66 0.17 -15.98
CA MET A 35 5.62 -0.44 -16.85
C MET A 35 4.31 -0.74 -16.10
N GLY A 36 4.05 -0.07 -14.97
CA GLY A 36 2.79 -0.18 -14.23
C GLY A 36 2.78 -1.32 -13.22
N GLY A 37 3.72 -1.32 -12.28
CA GLY A 37 3.92 -2.33 -11.23
C GLY A 37 2.72 -2.68 -10.32
N ARG A 38 1.55 -2.06 -10.52
CA ARG A 38 0.27 -2.65 -10.10
C ARG A 38 -0.22 -3.59 -11.21
N LYS A 39 0.28 -4.82 -11.21
CA LYS A 39 -0.35 -5.89 -12.01
C LYS A 39 -1.79 -6.05 -11.53
N THR A 40 -2.74 -5.44 -12.23
CA THR A 40 -4.17 -5.66 -12.03
C THR A 40 -4.41 -7.15 -12.27
N LYS A 41 -4.67 -7.89 -11.19
CA LYS A 41 -4.89 -9.32 -11.27
C LYS A 41 -6.28 -9.55 -11.86
N SER A 42 -6.34 -9.96 -13.13
CA SER A 42 -7.61 -10.29 -13.77
C SER A 42 -8.31 -11.42 -13.02
N ARG A 43 -9.54 -11.18 -12.59
CA ARG A 43 -10.43 -12.17 -11.96
C ARG A 43 -11.68 -12.32 -12.82
N LYS A 44 -12.12 -13.56 -13.04
CA LYS A 44 -13.40 -13.82 -13.70
C LYS A 44 -14.53 -13.66 -12.66
N THR A 45 -15.58 -12.95 -13.03
CA THR A 45 -16.79 -12.75 -12.23
C THR A 45 -17.99 -12.56 -13.16
N THR A 46 -19.21 -12.54 -12.63
CA THR A 46 -20.41 -12.21 -13.39
C THR A 46 -20.50 -10.69 -13.61
N VAL A 47 -21.26 -10.25 -14.62
CA VAL A 47 -21.48 -8.81 -14.88
C VAL A 47 -22.17 -8.12 -13.69
N ARG A 48 -23.07 -8.83 -12.99
CA ARG A 48 -23.69 -8.35 -11.76
C ARG A 48 -22.64 -8.21 -10.64
N ASP A 49 -21.82 -9.25 -10.52
CA ASP A 49 -20.60 -9.41 -9.71
C ASP A 49 -19.67 -8.19 -9.73
N SER A 50 -19.38 -7.77 -10.95
CA SER A 50 -18.30 -6.82 -11.24
C SER A 50 -18.62 -5.39 -10.81
N TYR A 51 -19.89 -5.02 -10.72
CA TYR A 51 -20.27 -3.62 -10.50
C TYR A 51 -19.71 -3.09 -9.17
N ALA A 52 -19.94 -3.80 -8.07
CA ALA A 52 -19.44 -3.38 -6.75
C ALA A 52 -17.91 -3.38 -6.69
N LEU A 53 -17.26 -4.34 -7.35
CA LEU A 53 -15.79 -4.42 -7.39
C LEU A 53 -15.18 -3.24 -8.14
N LEU A 54 -15.73 -2.89 -9.30
CA LEU A 54 -15.26 -1.77 -10.11
C LEU A 54 -15.50 -0.43 -9.43
N VAL A 55 -16.65 -0.27 -8.75
CA VAL A 55 -16.94 0.94 -7.97
C VAL A 55 -15.91 1.12 -6.85
N ASN A 56 -15.59 0.07 -6.10
CA ASN A 56 -14.59 0.16 -5.04
C ASN A 56 -13.20 0.47 -5.61
N ASP A 57 -12.77 -0.25 -6.65
CA ASP A 57 -11.47 -0.04 -7.30
C ASP A 57 -11.29 1.39 -7.83
N GLU A 58 -12.35 1.99 -8.38
CA GLU A 58 -12.28 3.36 -8.90
C GLU A 58 -12.40 4.40 -7.78
N SER A 59 -13.21 4.12 -6.75
CA SER A 59 -13.31 4.98 -5.57
C SER A 59 -11.96 5.13 -4.88
N ASP A 60 -11.21 4.04 -4.73
CA ASP A 60 -9.87 4.07 -4.12
C ASP A 60 -8.85 4.90 -4.91
N LYS A 61 -9.00 5.00 -6.24
CA LYS A 61 -8.12 5.84 -7.08
C LYS A 61 -8.49 7.33 -7.02
N LEU A 62 -9.76 7.63 -6.78
CA LEU A 62 -10.27 9.00 -6.70
C LEU A 62 -9.98 9.66 -5.34
N LEU A 63 -9.54 8.89 -4.35
CA LEU A 63 -9.16 9.41 -3.04
C LEU A 63 -7.78 10.09 -3.09
N ASP A 64 -7.75 11.38 -2.76
CA ASP A 64 -6.52 12.10 -2.42
C ASP A 64 -6.20 11.86 -0.94
N GLN A 65 -5.16 11.06 -0.69
CA GLN A 65 -4.75 10.70 0.66
C GLN A 65 -4.22 11.90 1.45
N ASP A 66 -3.62 12.88 0.79
CA ASP A 66 -3.09 14.08 1.47
C ASP A 66 -4.24 14.97 1.92
N GLU A 67 -5.29 15.09 1.11
CA GLU A 67 -6.52 15.81 1.49
C GLU A 67 -7.24 15.12 2.65
N VAL A 68 -7.34 13.78 2.62
CA VAL A 68 -7.95 12.99 3.70
C VAL A 68 -7.21 13.21 5.03
N ILE A 69 -5.88 13.15 5.02
CA ILE A 69 -5.07 13.37 6.22
C ILE A 69 -5.29 14.78 6.77
N ARG A 70 -5.25 15.80 5.91
CA ARG A 70 -5.46 17.18 6.32
C ARG A 70 -6.83 17.38 6.96
N ARG A 71 -7.89 16.88 6.34
CA ARG A 71 -9.26 16.97 6.90
C ARG A 71 -9.39 16.22 8.22
N ALA A 72 -8.76 15.05 8.34
CA ALA A 72 -8.77 14.28 9.57
C ALA A 72 -8.03 15.00 10.71
N LEU A 73 -6.91 15.67 10.39
CA LEU A 73 -6.19 16.51 11.34
C LEU A 73 -7.06 17.67 11.81
N ASP A 74 -7.61 18.45 10.86
CA ASP A 74 -8.48 19.60 11.15
C ASP A 74 -9.67 19.17 12.03
N ALA A 75 -10.32 18.04 11.72
CA ALA A 75 -11.45 17.52 12.51
C ALA A 75 -11.02 17.07 13.92
N THR A 76 -9.86 16.42 14.04
CA THR A 76 -9.35 15.97 15.35
C THR A 76 -8.93 17.15 16.22
N GLU A 77 -8.35 18.19 15.63
CA GLU A 77 -7.92 19.38 16.34
C GLU A 77 -9.11 20.22 16.86
N ASN A 78 -10.18 20.35 16.06
CA ASN A 78 -11.31 21.20 16.40
C ASN A 78 -12.43 20.48 17.16
N ASP A 79 -12.69 19.21 16.82
CA ASP A 79 -13.85 18.45 17.32
C ASP A 79 -13.45 17.16 18.07
N GLY A 80 -12.15 16.95 18.31
CA GLY A 80 -11.63 15.75 18.95
C GLY A 80 -12.12 15.57 20.39
N ILE A 81 -12.64 14.39 20.70
CA ILE A 81 -13.08 14.01 22.05
C ILE A 81 -12.18 12.89 22.56
N VAL A 82 -11.54 13.11 23.71
CA VAL A 82 -10.72 12.09 24.40
C VAL A 82 -11.45 11.63 25.65
N PHE A 83 -11.72 10.33 25.74
CA PHE A 83 -12.24 9.71 26.97
C PHE A 83 -11.08 9.07 27.74
N LEU A 84 -10.89 9.51 28.98
CA LEU A 84 -9.91 8.95 29.90
C LEU A 84 -10.66 8.08 30.92
N ASP A 85 -10.48 6.77 30.80
CA ASP A 85 -11.04 5.80 31.74
C ASP A 85 -10.09 5.57 32.92
N GLU A 86 -10.67 5.27 34.09
CA GLU A 86 -9.94 4.95 35.33
C GLU A 86 -8.84 5.98 35.73
N ILE A 87 -9.06 7.26 35.43
CA ILE A 87 -8.11 8.35 35.78
C ILE A 87 -7.88 8.44 37.30
N ASP A 88 -8.86 8.00 38.08
CA ASP A 88 -8.81 7.91 39.54
C ASP A 88 -7.69 6.99 40.05
N LYS A 89 -7.38 5.91 39.34
CA LYS A 89 -6.29 4.98 39.71
C LYS A 89 -4.91 5.63 39.67
N ILE A 90 -4.73 6.70 38.88
CA ILE A 90 -3.45 7.41 38.73
C ILE A 90 -3.43 8.71 39.54
N ALA A 91 -4.57 9.37 39.72
CA ALA A 91 -4.65 10.64 40.45
C ALA A 91 -4.35 10.53 41.97
N ALA A 92 -4.48 9.34 42.57
CA ALA A 92 -4.32 9.15 44.01
C ALA A 92 -2.87 8.80 44.43
N ARG A 93 -1.99 9.81 44.47
CA ARG A 93 -0.78 9.81 45.32
C ARG A 93 -0.43 11.24 45.74
N SER A 94 -0.94 11.74 46.87
CA SER A 94 -0.36 12.90 47.60
C SER A 94 -0.85 13.11 49.05
N ASP A 95 -2.01 12.61 49.47
CA ASP A 95 -2.58 12.99 50.79
C ASP A 95 -2.47 11.93 51.90
N ILE A 96 -1.56 10.96 51.79
CA ILE A 96 -1.20 10.10 52.94
C ILE A 96 0.12 10.65 53.54
N SER A 97 -0.02 11.82 54.16
CA SER A 97 0.93 12.37 55.12
C SER A 97 0.11 12.97 56.27
N GLY A 98 0.24 12.38 57.46
CA GLY A 98 -0.20 12.99 58.72
C GLY A 98 -1.41 12.31 59.38
N GLY A 99 -1.13 11.59 60.46
CA GLY A 99 -2.10 10.98 61.36
C GLY A 99 -1.47 9.91 62.23
#